data_AF-A0A7I5E861-F1
#
_entry.id   AF-A0A7I5E861-F1
#
_cell.length_a   1.000
_cell.length_b   1.000
_cell.length_c   1.000
_cell.angle_alpha   90.00
_cell.angle_beta   90.00
_cell.angle_gamma   90.00
#
_symmetry.space_group_name_H-M   'P 1'
#
loop_
_entity.id
_entity.type
_entity.pdbx_description
1 polymer ?
#
loop_
_entity_poly.entity_id
_entity_poly.type
_entity_poly.pdbx_seq_one_letter_code
_entity_poly.pdbx_strand_id
1 'polypeptide(L)'
;MLNWLFIVISICLLLPTYCTDFYKHICSSVLHSSNYFEQTKYSKLVNQFIKTYGIERVLEESICLKDGNCVRLSDHIDDNDGFVRLLRNDVFVILAVHLTIPESELYYDTSRWKVDLSRLVSMSYTSSMIEEMFTSGAVEIKKDVEANVLVVGMGFINSYLHHNYPKMHITTVDHDPKMLEIARKWFALELDGRHTVITMDGIDFFKKAVLKGLHYNAIHIDACTLKDNVTTNCPVDVFYERGTLDLLSRLITSKGVVIVNVLNINGQPYRAAKKVKSAFETVFKQCTDHISEFSPLNTILTCSHFERPENLLRRYMKFANYTISLN
;
A
#
# COMPACT_ATOMS: atom_id res chain seq x y z
N MET A 1 2.22 -22.95 11.10
CA MET A 1 2.24 -21.50 11.37
C MET A 1 2.89 -20.84 10.17
N LEU A 2 2.10 -20.18 9.32
CA LEU A 2 2.60 -19.43 8.18
C LEU A 2 2.69 -17.95 8.57
N ASN A 3 3.78 -17.30 8.18
CA ASN A 3 4.15 -15.94 8.56
C ASN A 3 4.23 -15.07 7.31
N TRP A 4 3.46 -13.97 7.24
CA TRP A 4 3.40 -13.08 6.08
C TRP A 4 3.26 -11.58 6.49
N LEU A 5 4.02 -10.63 5.95
CA LEU A 5 4.04 -9.19 6.28
C LEU A 5 3.55 -8.32 5.11
N PHE A 6 3.04 -7.10 5.35
CA PHE A 6 2.87 -6.09 4.29
C PHE A 6 4.25 -5.60 3.81
N ILE A 7 4.46 -5.34 2.51
CA ILE A 7 5.71 -4.73 2.00
C ILE A 7 5.41 -3.70 0.91
N VAL A 8 5.47 -2.41 1.25
CA VAL A 8 5.47 -1.32 0.26
C VAL A 8 6.87 -1.11 -0.35
N ILE A 9 7.17 -1.74 -1.49
CA ILE A 9 8.42 -1.45 -2.22
C ILE A 9 8.31 -0.11 -2.94
N SER A 10 9.07 0.88 -2.46
CA SER A 10 9.54 2.03 -3.25
C SER A 10 11.02 1.83 -3.58
N ILE A 11 11.35 1.73 -4.86
CA ILE A 11 12.70 1.39 -5.33
C ILE A 11 13.70 2.55 -5.17
N CYS A 12 13.23 3.79 -5.02
CA CYS A 12 14.13 4.96 -5.04
C CYS A 12 14.83 5.30 -3.73
N LEU A 13 14.62 4.54 -2.65
CA LEU A 13 15.36 4.75 -1.39
C LEU A 13 16.54 3.78 -1.21
N LEU A 14 16.84 2.94 -2.20
CA LEU A 14 18.09 2.19 -2.24
C LEU A 14 19.25 3.14 -2.52
N LEU A 15 20.32 3.01 -1.74
CA LEU A 15 21.59 3.72 -1.92
C LEU A 15 21.98 3.81 -3.42
N PRO A 16 22.53 4.94 -3.88
CA PRO A 16 22.80 5.24 -5.30
C PRO A 16 23.72 4.24 -6.03
N THR A 17 24.26 3.24 -5.34
CA THR A 17 25.23 2.28 -5.87
C THR A 17 24.63 1.13 -6.66
N TYR A 18 23.30 0.89 -6.62
CA TYR A 18 22.67 -0.25 -7.30
C TYR A 18 21.70 0.11 -8.43
N CYS A 19 21.63 1.38 -8.83
CA CYS A 19 20.82 1.80 -9.96
C CYS A 19 21.52 1.40 -11.27
N THR A 20 21.19 0.22 -11.82
CA THR A 20 21.69 -0.23 -13.13
C THR A 20 21.24 0.74 -14.25
N ASP A 21 22.01 0.84 -15.34
CA ASP A 21 21.83 1.84 -16.40
C ASP A 21 20.42 1.84 -17.05
N PHE A 22 19.65 0.75 -16.92
CA PHE A 22 18.25 0.69 -17.37
C PHE A 22 17.31 1.58 -16.54
N TYR A 23 17.57 1.75 -15.24
CA TYR A 23 16.76 2.57 -14.33
C TYR A 23 17.18 4.05 -14.34
N LYS A 24 18.42 4.38 -14.73
CA LYS A 24 18.87 5.78 -14.88
C LYS A 24 18.00 6.58 -15.83
N HIS A 25 17.52 5.96 -16.91
CA HIS A 25 16.75 6.67 -17.92
C HIS A 25 15.31 6.97 -17.46
N ILE A 26 14.71 6.09 -16.65
CA ILE A 26 13.38 6.25 -16.06
C ILE A 26 13.43 7.28 -14.91
N CYS A 27 14.44 7.20 -14.03
CA CYS A 27 14.67 8.24 -13.02
C CYS A 27 14.91 9.61 -13.68
N SER A 28 15.69 9.67 -14.78
CA SER A 28 15.97 10.91 -15.51
C SER A 28 14.76 11.56 -16.15
N SER A 29 13.76 10.80 -16.61
CA SER A 29 12.58 11.38 -17.29
C SER A 29 11.48 11.80 -16.31
N VAL A 30 11.43 11.20 -15.11
CA VAL A 30 10.51 11.61 -14.02
C VAL A 30 11.04 12.85 -13.27
N LEU A 31 12.36 13.08 -13.30
CA LEU A 31 13.04 14.26 -12.75
C LEU A 31 12.70 15.60 -13.45
N HIS A 32 11.79 15.65 -14.43
CA HIS A 32 11.44 16.88 -15.15
C HIS A 32 10.02 17.39 -14.93
N SER A 33 9.28 16.87 -13.95
CA SER A 33 7.97 17.44 -13.60
C SER A 33 7.55 17.38 -12.12
N SER A 34 8.40 16.93 -11.19
CA SER A 34 8.06 17.04 -9.76
C SER A 34 8.33 18.46 -9.28
N ASN A 35 7.32 19.06 -8.64
CA ASN A 35 7.49 20.29 -7.88
C ASN A 35 8.67 20.10 -6.94
N TYR A 36 9.75 20.86 -7.20
CA TYR A 36 10.79 21.18 -6.24
C TYR A 36 10.07 21.42 -4.91
N PHE A 37 10.19 20.48 -3.96
CA PHE A 37 9.73 20.67 -2.58
C PHE A 37 10.08 22.11 -2.23
N GLU A 38 9.13 22.97 -1.83
CA GLU A 38 9.32 24.42 -1.69
C GLU A 38 10.49 24.72 -0.73
N GLN A 39 11.72 24.63 -1.27
CA GLN A 39 12.97 24.70 -0.50
C GLN A 39 13.09 26.10 0.08
N THR A 40 12.42 27.09 -0.49
CA THR A 40 12.33 28.45 0.01
C THR A 40 11.49 28.55 1.29
N LYS A 41 10.32 27.90 1.35
CA LYS A 41 9.37 28.04 2.49
C LYS A 41 9.83 27.32 3.75
N TYR A 42 10.46 26.15 3.61
CA TYR A 42 10.86 25.32 4.77
C TYR A 42 12.38 25.14 4.92
N SER A 43 13.20 25.92 4.21
CA SER A 43 14.68 25.87 4.28
C SER A 43 15.21 25.83 5.71
N LYS A 44 14.70 26.70 6.60
CA LYS A 44 15.13 26.75 8.00
C LYS A 44 14.86 25.45 8.76
N LEU A 45 13.67 24.88 8.58
CA LEU A 45 13.26 23.65 9.22
C LEU A 45 14.09 22.46 8.73
N VAL A 46 14.25 22.34 7.41
CA VAL A 46 15.09 21.33 6.76
C VAL A 46 16.54 21.43 7.26
N ASN A 47 17.12 22.62 7.25
CA ASN A 47 18.49 22.85 7.73
C ASN A 47 18.65 22.49 9.21
N GLN A 48 17.66 22.82 10.06
CA GLN A 48 17.69 22.48 11.47
C GLN A 48 17.56 20.97 11.70
N PHE A 49 16.68 20.29 10.96
CA PHE A 49 16.56 18.84 11.00
C PHE A 49 17.88 18.17 10.59
N ILE A 50 18.46 18.58 9.45
CA ILE A 50 19.74 18.06 8.96
C ILE A 50 20.87 18.31 9.96
N LYS A 51 20.93 19.49 10.57
CA LYS A 51 21.93 19.79 11.59
C LYS A 51 21.79 18.92 12.85
N THR A 52 20.56 18.51 13.20
CA THR A 52 20.28 17.79 14.44
C THR A 52 20.34 16.27 14.27
N TYR A 53 19.80 15.76 13.17
CA TYR A 53 19.60 14.33 12.92
C TYR A 53 20.25 13.84 11.62
N GLY A 54 20.71 14.73 10.74
CA GLY A 54 21.07 14.38 9.36
C GLY A 54 19.81 14.22 8.50
N ILE A 55 19.86 13.34 7.50
CA ILE A 55 18.73 13.08 6.60
C ILE A 55 17.68 12.12 7.19
N GLU A 56 18.01 11.45 8.29
CA GLU A 56 17.19 10.43 8.94
C GLU A 56 17.16 10.67 10.45
N ARG A 57 15.96 10.69 11.03
CA ARG A 57 15.75 10.63 12.47
C ARG A 57 15.14 9.30 12.84
N VAL A 58 15.91 8.46 13.54
CA VAL A 58 15.39 7.19 14.07
C VAL A 58 14.48 7.46 15.27
N LEU A 59 13.28 6.88 15.23
CA LEU A 59 12.27 6.97 16.29
C LEU A 59 12.24 5.71 17.15
N GLU A 60 12.32 4.54 16.50
CA GLU A 60 12.47 3.24 17.16
C GLU A 60 13.46 2.39 16.37
N GLU A 61 14.54 1.97 17.05
CA GLU A 61 15.67 1.30 16.42
C GLU A 61 15.33 -0.11 15.92
N SER A 62 14.51 -0.83 16.68
CA SER A 62 14.15 -2.21 16.37
C SER A 62 12.81 -2.59 16.99
N ILE A 63 11.85 -2.93 16.12
CA ILE A 63 10.55 -3.47 16.48
C ILE A 63 10.46 -4.85 15.83
N CYS A 64 10.53 -5.91 16.63
CA CYS A 64 10.49 -7.27 16.09
C CYS A 64 9.05 -7.77 15.93
N LEU A 65 8.77 -8.25 14.74
CA LEU A 65 7.49 -8.79 14.29
C LEU A 65 7.42 -10.27 14.64
N LYS A 66 6.20 -10.82 14.62
CA LYS A 66 5.90 -12.20 15.01
C LYS A 66 6.65 -13.24 14.16
N ASP A 67 7.07 -12.85 12.97
CA ASP A 67 7.82 -13.70 12.06
C ASP A 67 9.34 -13.72 12.30
N GLY A 68 9.81 -12.95 13.27
CA GLY A 68 11.22 -12.83 13.63
C GLY A 68 11.95 -11.73 12.85
N ASN A 69 11.33 -11.12 11.85
CA ASN A 69 11.91 -9.95 11.19
C ASN A 69 11.76 -8.73 12.08
N CYS A 70 12.79 -7.91 12.18
CA CYS A 70 12.74 -6.65 12.91
C CYS A 70 12.77 -5.48 11.94
N VAL A 71 12.01 -4.44 12.27
CA VAL A 71 11.85 -3.22 11.48
C VAL A 71 12.29 -2.01 12.30
N ARG A 72 12.83 -1.01 11.62
CA ARG A 72 13.19 0.30 12.16
C ARG A 72 12.11 1.30 11.76
N LEU A 73 11.77 2.20 12.68
CA LEU A 73 10.91 3.34 12.43
C LEU A 73 11.74 4.62 12.42
N SER A 74 11.56 5.43 11.39
CA SER A 74 12.36 6.64 11.18
C SER A 74 11.61 7.68 10.36
N ASP A 75 11.88 8.95 10.63
CA ASP A 75 11.44 10.07 9.80
C ASP A 75 12.58 10.51 8.87
N HIS A 76 12.28 10.75 7.60
CA HIS A 76 13.21 11.10 6.54
C HIS A 76 12.78 12.37 5.81
N ILE A 77 13.75 13.03 5.17
CA ILE A 77 13.48 14.04 4.15
C ILE A 77 13.64 13.38 2.78
N ASP A 78 12.57 13.34 2.01
CA ASP A 78 12.51 12.87 0.63
C ASP A 78 12.38 14.06 -0.34
N ASP A 79 13.09 14.02 -1.46
CA ASP A 79 13.13 15.13 -2.41
C ASP A 79 11.80 15.36 -3.14
N ASN A 80 11.02 14.30 -3.37
CA ASN A 80 9.71 14.39 -4.01
C ASN A 80 8.58 14.55 -2.99
N ASP A 81 8.76 13.95 -1.81
CA ASP A 81 7.68 13.75 -0.84
C ASP A 81 7.77 14.63 0.41
N GLY A 82 8.89 15.33 0.60
CA GLY A 82 9.17 16.12 1.78
C GLY A 82 9.42 15.25 3.01
N PHE A 83 8.87 15.62 4.16
CA PHE A 83 9.01 14.80 5.36
C PHE A 83 8.12 13.56 5.29
N VAL A 84 8.74 12.39 5.37
CA VAL A 84 8.07 11.08 5.35
C VAL A 84 8.43 10.27 6.58
N ARG A 85 7.49 9.48 7.09
CA ARG A 85 7.73 8.46 8.11
C ARG A 85 7.75 7.10 7.46
N LEU A 86 8.83 6.36 7.71
CA LEU A 86 9.07 5.04 7.14
C LEU A 86 9.10 3.98 8.25
N LEU A 87 8.40 2.87 8.01
CA LEU A 87 8.68 1.59 8.63
C LEU A 87 9.44 0.77 7.61
N ARG A 88 10.66 0.33 7.94
CA ARG A 88 11.53 -0.38 7.00
C ARG A 88 12.34 -1.45 7.72
N ASN A 89 12.81 -2.45 7.00
CA ASN A 89 13.97 -3.22 7.45
C ASN A 89 15.23 -2.69 6.73
N ASP A 90 16.32 -3.47 6.76
CA ASP A 90 17.58 -3.07 6.14
C ASP A 90 17.52 -2.99 4.60
N VAL A 91 16.53 -3.65 3.98
CA VAL A 91 16.45 -3.83 2.52
C VAL A 91 15.21 -3.15 1.93
N PHE A 92 14.09 -3.13 2.65
CA PHE A 92 12.78 -2.78 2.15
C PHE A 92 12.09 -1.77 3.04
N VAL A 93 11.44 -0.79 2.39
CA VAL A 93 10.37 -0.04 3.01
C VAL A 93 9.14 -0.95 3.09
N ILE A 94 8.46 -0.91 4.23
CA ILE A 94 7.26 -1.70 4.51
C ILE A 94 6.05 -0.78 4.54
N LEU A 95 6.17 0.39 5.18
CA LEU A 95 5.18 1.46 5.17
C LEU A 95 5.87 2.80 4.98
N ALA A 96 5.22 3.68 4.22
CA ALA A 96 5.63 5.06 4.05
C ALA A 96 4.40 5.97 4.13
N VAL A 97 4.52 7.07 4.87
CA VAL A 97 3.49 8.11 4.95
C VAL A 97 4.11 9.49 4.96
N HIS A 98 3.39 10.48 4.45
CA HIS A 98 3.79 11.87 4.60
C HIS A 98 3.51 12.38 6.01
N LEU A 99 4.34 13.31 6.47
CA LEU A 99 4.10 14.08 7.68
C LEU A 99 3.61 15.49 7.32
N THR A 100 2.66 16.00 8.09
CA THR A 100 2.24 17.39 8.03
C THR A 100 3.23 18.25 8.81
N ILE A 101 3.78 19.27 8.14
CA ILE A 101 4.65 20.25 8.78
C ILE A 101 3.79 21.18 9.66
N PRO A 102 4.06 21.28 10.97
CA PRO A 102 3.30 22.18 11.84
C PRO A 102 3.60 23.66 11.51
N GLU A 103 2.60 24.53 11.66
CA GLU A 103 2.74 25.98 11.40
C GLU A 103 3.74 26.67 12.35
N SER A 104 3.97 26.09 13.53
CA SER A 104 4.92 26.62 14.52
C SER A 104 6.29 25.97 14.37
N GLU A 105 7.30 26.79 14.05
CA GLU A 105 8.72 26.39 14.00
C GLU A 105 9.26 25.87 15.35
N LEU A 106 8.51 26.00 16.46
CA LEU A 106 8.94 25.58 17.80
C LEU A 106 8.90 24.06 18.01
N TYR A 107 8.33 23.29 17.09
CA TYR A 107 8.18 21.83 17.21
C TYR A 107 9.04 21.08 16.19
N TYR A 108 10.36 21.07 16.39
CA TYR A 108 11.32 20.24 15.63
C TYR A 108 11.24 18.74 15.94
N ASP A 109 10.39 18.34 16.88
CA ASP A 109 10.18 16.96 17.25
C ASP A 109 9.18 16.27 16.31
N THR A 110 9.70 15.76 15.18
CA THR A 110 8.95 15.00 14.16
C THR A 110 8.17 13.79 14.70
N SER A 111 8.55 13.21 15.85
CA SER A 111 7.79 12.12 16.49
C SER A 111 6.34 12.53 16.84
N ARG A 112 6.11 13.84 17.00
CA ARG A 112 4.80 14.43 17.32
C ARG A 112 4.07 14.98 16.11
N TRP A 113 4.69 14.94 14.93
CA TRP A 113 4.06 15.46 13.72
C TRP A 113 2.93 14.53 13.28
N LYS A 114 1.87 15.14 12.76
CA LYS A 114 0.71 14.42 12.28
C LYS A 114 1.05 13.75 10.96
N VAL A 115 0.44 12.59 10.72
CA VAL A 115 0.45 11.95 9.42
C VAL A 115 -0.52 12.71 8.52
N ASP A 116 -0.10 12.96 7.29
CA ASP A 116 -0.95 13.54 6.27
C ASP A 116 -1.78 12.45 5.60
N LEU A 117 -3.04 12.33 6.03
CA LEU A 117 -3.98 11.33 5.52
C LEU A 117 -4.56 11.68 4.15
N SER A 118 -4.30 12.88 3.62
CA SER A 118 -4.93 13.36 2.38
C SER A 118 -4.22 12.90 1.10
N ARG A 119 -2.99 12.39 1.21
CA ARG A 119 -2.16 11.96 0.08
C ARG A 119 -1.36 10.70 0.40
N LEU A 120 -1.03 9.97 -0.66
CA LEU A 120 -0.14 8.81 -0.62
C LEU A 120 1.28 9.27 -0.95
N VAL A 121 2.29 8.61 -0.36
CA VAL A 121 3.69 8.81 -0.75
C VAL A 121 3.87 8.51 -2.23
N SER A 122 4.66 9.35 -2.92
CA SER A 122 5.01 9.12 -4.31
C SER A 122 5.77 7.80 -4.49
N MET A 123 5.92 7.32 -5.73
CA MET A 123 6.70 6.11 -6.01
C MET A 123 6.21 4.84 -5.28
N SER A 124 4.89 4.70 -5.07
CA SER A 124 4.26 3.57 -4.38
C SER A 124 3.20 2.90 -5.26
N TYR A 125 3.08 1.57 -5.14
CA TYR A 125 2.03 0.80 -5.80
C TYR A 125 0.64 0.96 -5.17
N THR A 126 0.56 1.55 -3.97
CA THR A 126 -0.71 1.70 -3.24
C THR A 126 -1.73 2.52 -4.01
N SER A 127 -1.27 3.51 -4.79
CA SER A 127 -2.13 4.30 -5.68
C SER A 127 -2.76 3.43 -6.76
N SER A 128 -1.98 2.57 -7.41
CA SER A 128 -2.46 1.61 -8.42
C SER A 128 -3.47 0.61 -7.84
N MET A 129 -3.25 0.11 -6.61
CA MET A 129 -4.22 -0.76 -5.96
C MET A 129 -5.56 -0.06 -5.68
N ILE A 130 -5.52 1.16 -5.14
CA ILE A 130 -6.74 1.95 -4.86
C ILE A 130 -7.44 2.30 -6.17
N GLU A 131 -6.70 2.69 -7.20
CA GLU A 131 -7.22 2.99 -8.52
C GLU A 131 -8.00 1.80 -9.10
N GLU A 132 -7.44 0.58 -9.03
CA GLU A 132 -8.08 -0.63 -9.57
C GLU A 132 -9.43 -0.94 -8.94
N MET A 133 -9.66 -0.56 -7.68
CA MET A 133 -10.97 -0.68 -7.04
C MET A 133 -12.05 0.12 -7.79
N PHE A 134 -11.68 1.29 -8.32
CA PHE A 134 -12.57 2.16 -9.07
C PHE A 134 -12.60 1.83 -10.56
N THR A 135 -11.43 1.63 -11.18
CA THR A 135 -11.31 1.41 -12.63
C THR A 135 -11.74 0.01 -13.06
N SER A 136 -11.87 -0.94 -12.13
CA SER A 136 -12.53 -2.22 -12.38
C SER A 136 -14.05 -2.10 -12.51
N GLY A 137 -14.64 -1.01 -12.02
CA GLY A 137 -16.09 -0.83 -11.94
C GLY A 137 -16.74 -1.50 -10.75
N ALA A 138 -15.95 -2.06 -9.82
CA ALA A 138 -16.47 -2.68 -8.60
C ALA A 138 -16.96 -1.65 -7.57
N VAL A 139 -16.34 -0.47 -7.56
CA VAL A 139 -16.71 0.67 -6.72
C VAL A 139 -16.95 1.90 -7.59
N GLU A 140 -17.99 2.67 -7.28
CA GLU A 140 -18.32 3.88 -8.02
C GLU A 140 -17.24 4.96 -7.82
N ILE A 141 -16.87 5.67 -8.89
CA ILE A 141 -15.92 6.79 -8.87
C ILE A 141 -16.59 8.02 -8.22
N LYS A 142 -16.60 8.05 -6.88
CA LYS A 142 -17.19 9.12 -6.07
C LYS A 142 -16.58 9.15 -4.66
N LYS A 143 -16.48 10.34 -4.05
CA LYS A 143 -15.97 10.54 -2.68
C LYS A 143 -16.84 9.87 -1.61
N ASP A 144 -18.15 10.12 -1.66
CA ASP A 144 -19.13 9.56 -0.69
C ASP A 144 -19.70 8.21 -1.15
N VAL A 145 -18.87 7.35 -1.73
CA VAL A 145 -19.30 6.01 -2.14
C VAL A 145 -19.43 5.08 -0.93
N GLU A 146 -20.53 4.33 -0.88
CA GLU A 146 -20.72 3.26 0.10
C GLU A 146 -20.18 1.95 -0.48
N ALA A 147 -19.14 1.39 0.16
CA ALA A 147 -18.52 0.15 -0.26
C ALA A 147 -17.93 -0.61 0.93
N ASN A 148 -18.04 -1.93 0.91
CA ASN A 148 -17.35 -2.82 1.84
C ASN A 148 -16.01 -3.24 1.24
N VAL A 149 -14.92 -2.87 1.89
CA VAL A 149 -13.55 -3.13 1.45
C VAL A 149 -12.84 -4.01 2.47
N LEU A 150 -12.25 -5.10 1.99
CA LEU A 150 -11.36 -5.96 2.78
C LEU A 150 -9.92 -5.67 2.39
N VAL A 151 -9.05 -5.43 3.36
CA VAL A 151 -7.61 -5.30 3.16
C VAL A 151 -6.92 -6.41 3.93
N VAL A 152 -6.17 -7.26 3.23
CA VAL A 152 -5.46 -8.40 3.80
C VAL A 152 -3.98 -8.09 3.86
N GLY A 153 -3.48 -8.08 5.09
CA GLY A 153 -2.30 -7.38 5.52
C GLY A 153 -2.61 -5.90 5.83
N MET A 154 -1.81 -5.26 6.68
CA MET A 154 -2.06 -3.89 7.10
C MET A 154 -1.08 -2.87 6.51
N GLY A 155 -1.65 -1.80 5.94
CA GLY A 155 -0.93 -0.77 5.22
C GLY A 155 -1.40 0.64 5.53
N PHE A 156 -0.83 1.62 4.84
CA PHE A 156 -1.41 2.97 4.83
C PHE A 156 -2.69 3.04 3.99
N ILE A 157 -2.88 2.12 3.04
CA ILE A 157 -4.08 2.02 2.18
C ILE A 157 -5.38 2.06 3.00
N ASN A 158 -5.47 1.35 4.12
CA ASN A 158 -6.68 1.34 4.95
C ASN A 158 -6.93 2.68 5.66
N SER A 159 -5.90 3.33 6.21
CA SER A 159 -6.06 4.65 6.83
C SER A 159 -6.41 5.72 5.80
N TYR A 160 -5.77 5.67 4.63
CA TYR A 160 -6.06 6.56 3.52
C TYR A 160 -7.52 6.38 3.05
N LEU A 161 -7.98 5.16 2.83
CA LEU A 161 -9.35 4.89 2.41
C LEU A 161 -10.37 5.34 3.47
N HIS A 162 -10.10 5.09 4.75
CA HIS A 162 -11.00 5.46 5.85
C HIS A 162 -11.20 6.97 5.96
N HIS A 163 -10.11 7.72 5.83
CA HIS A 163 -10.11 9.18 5.87
C HIS A 163 -10.74 9.79 4.61
N ASN A 164 -10.37 9.26 3.43
CA ASN A 164 -10.74 9.87 2.16
C ASN A 164 -12.09 9.41 1.60
N TYR A 165 -12.68 8.32 2.09
CA TYR A 165 -13.98 7.86 1.63
C TYR A 165 -14.89 7.62 2.85
N PRO A 166 -15.57 8.67 3.34
CA PRO A 166 -16.19 8.68 4.67
C PRO A 166 -17.36 7.70 4.82
N LYS A 167 -17.80 7.08 3.73
CA LYS A 167 -18.87 6.08 3.71
C LYS A 167 -18.41 4.64 3.41
N MET A 168 -17.10 4.44 3.19
CA MET A 168 -16.56 3.08 3.08
C MET A 168 -16.51 2.39 4.43
N HIS A 169 -16.79 1.10 4.43
CA HIS A 169 -16.58 0.20 5.55
C HIS A 169 -15.37 -0.68 5.25
N ILE A 170 -14.32 -0.54 6.05
CA ILE A 170 -13.03 -1.16 5.86
C ILE A 170 -12.83 -2.20 6.95
N THR A 171 -12.60 -3.44 6.52
CA THR A 171 -12.10 -4.51 7.37
C THR A 171 -10.65 -4.75 7.00
N THR A 172 -9.74 -4.62 7.96
CA THR A 172 -8.32 -4.95 7.77
C THR A 172 -8.01 -6.22 8.54
N VAL A 173 -7.26 -7.15 7.93
CA VAL A 173 -6.86 -8.41 8.56
C VAL A 173 -5.35 -8.50 8.53
N ASP A 174 -4.71 -8.61 9.68
CA ASP A 174 -3.26 -8.83 9.77
C ASP A 174 -2.99 -9.89 10.84
N HIS A 175 -2.03 -10.78 10.64
CA HIS A 175 -1.78 -11.85 11.63
C HIS A 175 -0.91 -11.36 12.80
N ASP A 176 -0.24 -10.21 12.64
CA ASP A 176 0.70 -9.67 13.61
C ASP A 176 0.08 -8.55 14.47
N PRO A 177 -0.14 -8.76 15.78
CA PRO A 177 -0.62 -7.71 16.67
C PRO A 177 0.35 -6.51 16.76
N LYS A 178 1.66 -6.72 16.54
CA LYS A 178 2.65 -5.65 16.59
C LYS A 178 2.42 -4.63 15.48
N MET A 179 2.00 -5.08 14.30
CA MET A 179 1.62 -4.18 13.22
C MET A 179 0.49 -3.26 13.67
N LEU A 180 -0.55 -3.77 14.35
CA LEU A 180 -1.67 -2.96 14.87
C LEU A 180 -1.18 -1.88 15.85
N GLU A 181 -0.27 -2.23 16.74
CA GLU A 181 0.35 -1.28 17.67
C GLU A 181 1.12 -0.18 16.92
N ILE A 182 1.96 -0.56 15.95
CA ILE A 182 2.74 0.37 15.13
C ILE A 182 1.80 1.30 14.36
N ALA A 183 0.78 0.77 13.68
CA ALA A 183 -0.12 1.54 12.85
C ALA A 183 -0.91 2.58 13.67
N ARG A 184 -1.39 2.20 14.86
CA ARG A 184 -2.10 3.13 15.77
C ARG A 184 -1.19 4.20 16.33
N LYS A 185 0.05 3.85 16.69
CA LYS A 185 0.99 4.77 17.33
C LYS A 185 1.60 5.76 16.32
N TRP A 186 1.94 5.28 15.13
CA TRP A 186 2.85 6.00 14.24
C TRP A 186 2.27 6.35 12.87
N PHE A 187 1.21 5.66 12.43
CA PHE A 187 0.64 5.77 11.07
C PHE A 187 -0.83 6.22 11.07
N ALA A 188 -1.26 6.88 12.15
CA ALA A 188 -2.60 7.48 12.29
C ALA A 188 -3.74 6.52 11.94
N LEU A 189 -3.62 5.25 12.32
CA LEU A 189 -4.72 4.30 12.22
C LEU A 189 -5.80 4.61 13.27
N GLU A 190 -6.96 5.04 12.78
CA GLU A 190 -8.16 5.27 13.57
C GLU A 190 -9.15 4.12 13.35
N LEU A 191 -9.75 3.64 14.45
CA LEU A 191 -10.75 2.58 14.40
C LEU A 191 -12.09 3.15 14.90
N ASP A 192 -13.15 2.84 14.18
CA ASP A 192 -14.51 3.28 14.47
C ASP A 192 -15.53 2.27 13.91
N GLY A 193 -16.81 2.64 13.83
CA GLY A 193 -17.85 1.77 13.26
C GLY A 193 -17.66 1.44 11.77
N ARG A 194 -16.77 2.17 11.06
CA ARG A 194 -16.48 1.98 9.64
C ARG A 194 -15.11 1.39 9.39
N HIS A 195 -14.17 1.43 10.33
CA HIS A 195 -12.87 0.79 10.18
C HIS A 195 -12.55 -0.15 11.35
N THR A 196 -12.44 -1.43 11.03
CA THR A 196 -12.10 -2.48 11.98
C THR A 196 -10.83 -3.21 11.57
N VAL A 197 -10.01 -3.59 12.55
CA VAL A 197 -8.83 -4.44 12.35
C VAL A 197 -9.05 -5.75 13.10
N ILE A 198 -8.79 -6.86 12.41
CA ILE A 198 -8.91 -8.21 12.95
C ILE A 198 -7.52 -8.84 12.94
N THR A 199 -6.96 -9.06 14.13
CA THR A 199 -5.65 -9.70 14.25
C THR A 199 -5.78 -11.21 14.14
N MET A 200 -5.68 -11.75 12.92
CA MET A 200 -5.78 -13.20 12.66
C MET A 200 -5.14 -13.61 11.33
N ASP A 201 -4.93 -14.92 11.16
CA ASP A 201 -4.54 -15.48 9.86
C ASP A 201 -5.62 -15.17 8.80
N GLY A 202 -5.18 -14.71 7.62
CA GLY A 202 -6.07 -14.28 6.54
C GLY A 202 -6.94 -15.41 5.98
N ILE A 203 -6.42 -16.64 5.90
CA ILE A 203 -7.18 -17.79 5.40
C ILE A 203 -8.24 -18.21 6.41
N ASP A 204 -7.91 -18.19 7.69
CA ASP A 204 -8.88 -18.43 8.75
C ASP A 204 -9.95 -17.33 8.82
N PHE A 205 -9.57 -16.08 8.53
CA PHE A 205 -10.55 -15.01 8.38
C PHE A 205 -11.50 -15.30 7.22
N PHE A 206 -10.98 -15.67 6.04
CA PHE A 206 -11.82 -15.96 4.88
C PHE A 206 -12.83 -17.06 5.16
N LYS A 207 -12.41 -18.16 5.80
CA LYS A 207 -13.32 -19.25 6.20
C LYS A 207 -14.45 -18.73 7.10
N LYS A 208 -14.12 -17.94 8.13
CA LYS A 208 -15.12 -17.36 9.04
C LYS A 208 -16.03 -16.35 8.36
N ALA A 209 -15.48 -15.50 7.50
CA ALA A 209 -16.21 -14.49 6.74
C ALA A 209 -17.23 -15.13 5.79
N VAL A 210 -16.83 -16.20 5.10
CA VAL A 210 -17.72 -17.00 4.24
C VAL A 210 -18.85 -17.63 5.06
N LEU A 211 -18.55 -18.22 6.22
CA LEU A 211 -19.57 -18.81 7.10
C LEU A 211 -20.56 -17.77 7.64
N LYS A 212 -20.10 -16.54 7.86
CA LYS A 212 -20.93 -15.40 8.27
C LYS A 212 -21.70 -14.74 7.11
N GLY A 213 -21.49 -15.19 5.87
CA GLY A 213 -22.11 -14.60 4.69
C GLY A 213 -21.61 -13.18 4.38
N LEU A 214 -20.39 -12.84 4.78
CA LEU A 214 -19.80 -11.52 4.45
C LEU A 214 -19.43 -11.45 2.98
N HIS A 215 -19.68 -10.28 2.37
CA HIS A 215 -19.36 -10.01 0.96
C HIS A 215 -18.75 -8.61 0.83
N TYR A 216 -17.78 -8.48 -0.08
CA TYR A 216 -17.00 -7.27 -0.28
C TYR A 216 -17.11 -6.76 -1.72
N ASN A 217 -17.12 -5.44 -1.89
CA ASN A 217 -17.00 -4.78 -3.19
C ASN A 217 -15.56 -4.93 -3.71
N ALA A 218 -14.58 -4.77 -2.83
CA ALA A 218 -13.17 -4.95 -3.17
C ALA A 218 -12.42 -5.69 -2.06
N ILE A 219 -11.54 -6.59 -2.46
CA ILE A 219 -10.61 -7.28 -1.58
C ILE A 219 -9.19 -6.96 -2.06
N HIS A 220 -8.41 -6.24 -1.26
CA HIS A 220 -6.99 -6.01 -1.48
C HIS A 220 -6.19 -7.11 -0.78
N ILE A 221 -5.39 -7.86 -1.55
CA ILE A 221 -4.44 -8.85 -1.03
C ILE A 221 -3.04 -8.27 -1.17
N ASP A 222 -2.42 -8.01 -0.02
CA ASP A 222 -1.04 -7.52 0.06
C ASP A 222 -0.32 -8.17 1.26
N ALA A 223 -0.48 -9.49 1.35
CA ALA A 223 0.22 -10.34 2.31
C ALA A 223 1.51 -10.85 1.67
N CYS A 224 2.65 -10.37 2.15
CA CYS A 224 3.96 -10.59 1.57
C CYS A 224 4.92 -11.39 2.47
N THR A 225 6.11 -11.69 1.97
CA THR A 225 7.22 -12.23 2.77
C THR A 225 8.52 -11.54 2.41
N LEU A 226 9.36 -11.35 3.42
CA LEU A 226 10.72 -10.83 3.28
C LEU A 226 11.73 -11.94 2.96
N LYS A 227 11.29 -13.19 2.81
CA LYS A 227 12.18 -14.30 2.46
C LYS A 227 12.76 -14.12 1.07
N ASP A 228 14.07 -14.25 0.97
CA ASP A 228 14.75 -14.42 -0.31
C ASP A 228 14.42 -15.80 -0.91
N ASN A 229 14.71 -15.97 -2.21
CA ASN A 229 14.54 -17.22 -2.95
C ASN A 229 13.10 -17.77 -3.06
N VAL A 230 12.09 -16.91 -2.92
CA VAL A 230 10.70 -17.24 -3.27
C VAL A 230 10.36 -16.81 -4.69
N THR A 231 9.40 -17.50 -5.31
CA THR A 231 8.91 -17.11 -6.63
C THR A 231 8.01 -15.87 -6.57
N THR A 232 7.37 -15.64 -5.44
CA THR A 232 6.40 -14.57 -5.19
C THR A 232 6.59 -14.10 -3.75
N ASN A 233 7.05 -12.86 -3.58
CA ASN A 233 7.12 -12.21 -2.28
C ASN A 233 5.75 -11.71 -1.87
N CYS A 234 5.01 -11.10 -2.80
CA CYS A 234 3.60 -10.78 -2.65
C CYS A 234 2.83 -11.35 -3.87
N PRO A 235 1.58 -11.81 -3.72
CA PRO A 235 1.12 -12.37 -2.47
C PRO A 235 1.92 -13.65 -2.22
N VAL A 236 1.80 -14.10 -1.01
CA VAL A 236 2.42 -15.31 -0.53
C VAL A 236 1.62 -16.55 -0.91
N ASP A 237 2.30 -17.68 -1.09
CA ASP A 237 1.79 -18.85 -1.85
C ASP A 237 0.38 -19.30 -1.48
N VAL A 238 0.06 -19.34 -0.18
CA VAL A 238 -1.26 -19.75 0.31
C VAL A 238 -2.43 -18.89 -0.18
N PHE A 239 -2.20 -17.66 -0.62
CA PHE A 239 -3.26 -16.76 -1.10
C PHE A 239 -3.69 -17.03 -2.55
N TYR A 240 -2.93 -17.84 -3.29
CA TYR A 240 -3.31 -18.27 -4.64
C TYR A 240 -3.37 -19.79 -4.79
N GLU A 241 -3.44 -20.51 -3.66
CA GLU A 241 -3.85 -21.91 -3.65
C GLU A 241 -5.35 -22.05 -3.94
N ARG A 242 -5.72 -23.17 -4.57
CA ARG A 242 -7.09 -23.41 -5.06
C ARG A 242 -8.16 -23.19 -3.99
N GLY A 243 -7.97 -23.75 -2.80
CA GLY A 243 -8.95 -23.62 -1.70
C GLY A 243 -9.12 -22.17 -1.23
N THR A 244 -8.06 -21.36 -1.26
CA THR A 244 -8.13 -19.94 -0.93
C THR A 244 -8.85 -19.14 -2.02
N LEU A 245 -8.56 -19.43 -3.29
CA LEU A 245 -9.23 -18.79 -4.42
C LEU A 245 -10.74 -19.06 -4.42
N ASP A 246 -11.15 -20.29 -4.09
CA ASP A 246 -12.55 -20.66 -3.94
C ASP A 246 -13.24 -19.88 -2.80
N LEU A 247 -12.53 -19.59 -1.69
CA LEU A 247 -13.02 -18.72 -0.62
C LEU A 247 -13.15 -17.27 -1.08
N LEU A 248 -12.12 -16.71 -1.72
CA LEU A 248 -12.12 -15.34 -2.23
C LEU A 248 -13.26 -15.11 -3.24
N SER A 249 -13.47 -16.07 -4.13
CA SER A 249 -14.56 -16.06 -5.12
C SER A 249 -15.96 -15.95 -4.46
N ARG A 250 -16.14 -16.54 -3.28
CA ARG A 250 -17.38 -16.48 -2.50
C ARG A 250 -17.50 -15.22 -1.63
N LEU A 251 -16.38 -14.53 -1.36
CA LEU A 251 -16.33 -13.33 -0.54
C LEU A 251 -16.53 -12.04 -1.32
N ILE A 252 -16.40 -12.06 -2.64
CA ILE A 252 -16.72 -10.90 -3.47
C ILE A 252 -18.21 -10.88 -3.81
N THR A 253 -18.78 -9.68 -3.93
CA THR A 253 -20.13 -9.51 -4.50
C THR A 253 -20.15 -9.92 -5.99
N SER A 254 -21.35 -9.98 -6.60
CA SER A 254 -21.47 -10.26 -8.05
C SER A 254 -20.76 -9.24 -8.95
N LYS A 255 -20.56 -8.01 -8.45
CA LYS A 255 -19.75 -6.94 -9.07
C LYS A 255 -18.47 -6.66 -8.30
N GLY A 256 -18.05 -7.57 -7.43
CA GLY A 256 -16.88 -7.39 -6.59
C GLY A 256 -15.59 -7.80 -7.29
N VAL A 257 -14.47 -7.35 -6.75
CA VAL A 257 -13.15 -7.58 -7.32
C VAL A 257 -12.14 -8.01 -6.27
N VAL A 258 -11.18 -8.83 -6.67
CA VAL A 258 -9.96 -9.12 -5.90
C VAL A 258 -8.79 -8.42 -6.58
N ILE A 259 -8.08 -7.59 -5.84
CA ILE A 259 -6.93 -6.79 -6.29
C ILE A 259 -5.72 -7.25 -5.49
N VAL A 260 -4.67 -7.64 -6.18
CA VAL A 260 -3.54 -8.35 -5.60
C VAL A 260 -2.26 -7.61 -5.94
N ASN A 261 -1.49 -7.26 -4.92
CA ASN A 261 -0.11 -6.84 -5.10
C ASN A 261 0.75 -8.07 -5.42
N VAL A 262 1.29 -8.15 -6.64
CA VAL A 262 2.25 -9.18 -7.01
C VAL A 262 3.65 -8.61 -7.05
N LEU A 263 4.54 -9.16 -6.22
CA LEU A 263 5.92 -8.70 -6.08
C LEU A 263 6.89 -9.88 -6.17
N ASN A 264 8.00 -9.64 -6.85
CA ASN A 264 9.19 -10.47 -6.75
C ASN A 264 10.42 -9.59 -6.56
N ILE A 265 11.07 -9.70 -5.39
CA ILE A 265 12.21 -8.84 -5.04
C ILE A 265 13.48 -9.16 -5.85
N ASN A 266 13.53 -10.33 -6.48
CA ASN A 266 14.65 -10.77 -7.33
C ASN A 266 14.54 -10.25 -8.77
N GLY A 267 13.68 -9.25 -9.03
CA GLY A 267 13.56 -8.62 -10.35
C GLY A 267 12.84 -9.47 -11.40
N GLN A 268 11.96 -10.38 -10.99
CA GLN A 268 11.16 -11.19 -11.93
C GLN A 268 9.64 -10.91 -11.86
N PRO A 269 9.19 -9.64 -11.99
CA PRO A 269 7.78 -9.27 -11.81
C PRO A 269 6.86 -9.99 -12.80
N TYR A 270 7.23 -10.08 -14.08
CA TYR A 270 6.42 -10.78 -15.11
C TYR A 270 6.23 -12.27 -14.82
N ARG A 271 7.26 -12.95 -14.32
CA ARG A 271 7.19 -14.39 -14.01
C ARG A 271 6.28 -14.62 -12.80
N ALA A 272 6.41 -13.79 -11.78
CA ALA A 272 5.56 -13.83 -10.60
C ALA A 272 4.10 -13.53 -10.96
N ALA A 273 3.85 -12.44 -11.70
CA ALA A 273 2.53 -12.06 -12.18
C ALA A 273 1.87 -13.18 -13.00
N LYS A 274 2.60 -13.78 -13.95
CA LYS A 274 2.10 -14.92 -14.73
C LYS A 274 1.71 -16.11 -13.85
N LYS A 275 2.55 -16.47 -12.87
CA LYS A 275 2.27 -17.58 -11.94
C LYS A 275 0.98 -17.33 -11.16
N VAL A 276 0.85 -16.15 -10.55
CA VAL A 276 -0.31 -15.79 -9.71
C VAL A 276 -1.57 -15.68 -10.59
N LYS A 277 -1.49 -14.96 -11.71
CA LYS A 277 -2.60 -14.81 -12.65
C LYS A 277 -3.14 -16.14 -13.14
N SER A 278 -2.28 -17.07 -13.56
CA SER A 278 -2.72 -18.39 -14.02
C SER A 278 -3.46 -19.18 -12.94
N ALA A 279 -3.13 -18.99 -11.66
CA ALA A 279 -3.90 -19.62 -10.58
C ALA A 279 -5.29 -18.98 -10.43
N PHE A 280 -5.36 -17.64 -10.42
CA PHE A 280 -6.62 -16.89 -10.32
C PHE A 280 -7.58 -17.17 -11.50
N GLU A 281 -7.06 -17.29 -12.72
CA GLU A 281 -7.85 -17.60 -13.93
C GLU A 281 -8.53 -18.98 -13.86
N THR A 282 -8.15 -19.86 -12.93
CA THR A 282 -8.85 -21.14 -12.73
C THR A 282 -10.19 -20.99 -11.98
N VAL A 283 -10.45 -19.82 -11.39
CA VAL A 283 -11.62 -19.55 -10.55
C VAL A 283 -12.38 -18.31 -11.01
N PHE A 284 -11.69 -17.23 -11.40
CA PHE A 284 -12.29 -15.98 -11.82
C PHE A 284 -12.45 -15.92 -13.34
N LYS A 285 -13.54 -15.31 -13.80
CA LYS A 285 -13.86 -15.25 -15.24
C LYS A 285 -13.00 -14.25 -16.01
N GLN A 286 -12.58 -13.18 -15.35
CA GLN A 286 -11.73 -12.15 -15.94
C GLN A 286 -10.60 -11.78 -14.99
N CYS A 287 -9.39 -11.71 -15.52
CA CYS A 287 -8.20 -11.26 -14.81
C CYS A 287 -7.36 -10.37 -15.71
N THR A 288 -6.94 -9.22 -15.19
CA THR A 288 -6.05 -8.27 -15.86
C THR A 288 -4.90 -7.93 -14.93
N ASP A 289 -3.74 -7.67 -15.49
CA ASP A 289 -2.57 -7.26 -14.73
C ASP A 289 -1.85 -6.10 -15.43
N HIS A 290 -1.26 -5.21 -14.64
CA HIS A 290 -0.38 -4.16 -15.14
C HIS A 290 0.75 -3.89 -14.13
N ILE A 291 1.91 -3.50 -14.63
CA ILE A 291 3.01 -3.05 -13.77
C ILE A 291 2.63 -1.71 -13.17
N SER A 292 2.85 -1.54 -11.86
CA SER A 292 2.70 -0.23 -11.23
C SER A 292 3.79 0.70 -11.76
N GLU A 293 3.39 1.77 -12.44
CA GLU A 293 4.30 2.76 -13.04
C GLU A 293 5.30 3.31 -12.04
N PHE A 294 4.82 3.57 -10.82
CA PHE A 294 5.57 4.17 -9.73
C PHE A 294 6.30 3.17 -8.85
N SER A 295 6.07 1.86 -9.05
CA SER A 295 6.85 0.79 -8.42
C SER A 295 6.98 -0.43 -9.36
N PRO A 296 7.96 -0.45 -10.27
CA PRO A 296 8.01 -1.39 -11.38
C PRO A 296 8.31 -2.85 -11.00
N LEU A 297 8.68 -3.12 -9.73
CA LEU A 297 8.76 -4.50 -9.21
C LEU A 297 7.38 -5.05 -8.82
N ASN A 298 6.38 -4.18 -8.65
CA ASN A 298 5.03 -4.53 -8.30
C ASN A 298 4.17 -4.60 -9.57
N THR A 299 3.41 -5.69 -9.69
CA THR A 299 2.36 -5.86 -10.70
C THR A 299 1.03 -5.97 -9.97
N ILE A 300 0.07 -5.14 -10.36
CA ILE A 300 -1.27 -5.19 -9.79
C ILE A 300 -2.11 -6.14 -10.63
N LEU A 301 -2.50 -7.27 -10.04
CA LEU A 301 -3.42 -8.23 -10.62
C LEU A 301 -4.83 -7.96 -10.10
N THR A 302 -5.80 -7.86 -11.00
CA THR A 302 -7.20 -7.59 -10.67
C THR A 302 -8.08 -8.65 -11.32
N CYS A 303 -8.91 -9.34 -10.54
CA CYS A 303 -9.76 -10.43 -10.99
C CYS A 303 -11.22 -10.30 -10.51
N SER A 304 -12.16 -10.66 -11.38
CA SER A 304 -13.61 -10.53 -11.15
C SER A 304 -14.42 -11.62 -11.86
N HIS A 305 -15.72 -11.68 -11.54
CA HIS A 305 -16.70 -12.53 -12.23
C HIS A 305 -17.53 -11.79 -13.28
N PHE A 306 -17.32 -10.48 -13.41
CA PHE A 306 -18.07 -9.60 -14.31
C PHE A 306 -17.12 -8.93 -15.29
N GLU A 307 -17.67 -8.52 -16.43
CA GLU A 307 -16.92 -7.80 -17.45
C GLU A 307 -16.60 -6.37 -17.02
N ARG A 308 -15.32 -6.01 -17.04
CA ARG A 308 -14.87 -4.68 -16.65
C ARG A 308 -15.44 -3.62 -17.61
N PRO A 309 -16.13 -2.58 -17.11
CA PRO A 309 -16.62 -1.51 -17.96
C PRO A 309 -15.47 -0.73 -18.59
N GLU A 310 -15.62 -0.37 -19.86
CA GLU A 310 -14.64 0.43 -20.58
C GLU A 310 -14.61 1.89 -20.07
N ASN A 311 -13.53 2.61 -20.40
CA ASN A 311 -13.38 4.06 -20.20
C ASN A 311 -13.39 4.55 -18.73
N LEU A 312 -13.35 3.65 -17.74
CA LEU A 312 -13.31 4.04 -16.33
C LEU A 312 -11.98 4.67 -15.91
N LEU A 313 -10.85 4.25 -16.49
CA LEU A 313 -9.54 4.85 -16.24
C LEU A 313 -9.57 6.36 -16.50
N ARG A 314 -10.05 6.78 -17.67
CA ARG A 314 -10.15 8.21 -18.04
C ARG A 314 -11.06 8.99 -17.10
N ARG A 315 -12.14 8.37 -16.60
CA ARG A 315 -13.04 8.99 -15.62
C ARG A 315 -12.37 9.14 -14.26
N TYR A 316 -11.65 8.11 -13.82
CA TYR A 316 -10.91 8.12 -12.56
C TYR A 316 -9.83 9.20 -12.56
N MET A 317 -9.04 9.34 -13.63
CA MET A 317 -8.01 10.38 -13.72
C MET A 317 -8.58 11.80 -13.58
N LYS A 318 -9.79 12.06 -14.10
CA LYS A 318 -10.48 13.34 -13.89
C LYS A 318 -10.90 13.54 -12.43
N PHE A 319 -11.40 12.49 -11.78
CA PHE A 319 -11.80 12.51 -10.38
C PHE A 319 -10.60 12.71 -9.44
N ALA A 320 -9.51 11.99 -9.68
CA ALA A 320 -8.28 12.10 -8.90
C ALA A 320 -7.68 13.51 -8.99
N ASN A 321 -7.58 14.08 -10.20
CA ASN A 321 -7.08 15.44 -10.39
C ASN A 321 -7.97 16.52 -9.76
N TYR A 322 -9.30 16.35 -9.80
CA TYR A 322 -10.23 17.27 -9.13
C TYR A 322 -10.06 17.25 -7.60
N THR A 323 -9.79 16.08 -7.03
CA THR A 323 -9.57 15.91 -5.59
C THR A 323 -8.26 16.56 -5.12
N ILE A 324 -7.23 16.56 -5.97
CA ILE A 324 -5.95 17.25 -5.72
C ILE A 324 -6.13 18.78 -5.75
N SER A 325 -7.04 19.31 -6.58
CA SER A 325 -7.25 20.76 -6.73
C SER A 325 -8.11 21.44 -5.65
N LEU A 326 -8.76 20.67 -4.78
CA LEU A 326 -9.66 21.16 -3.73
C LEU A 326 -9.04 21.15 -2.31
N ASN A 327 -7.82 20.62 -2.17
CA ASN A 327 -7.02 20.66 -0.94
C ASN A 327 -5.93 21.73 -1.04
#